data_AF-A0A411ZT00-F1
#
_entry.id   AF-A0A411ZT00-F1
#
_cell.length_a   1.000
_cell.length_b   1.000
_cell.length_c   1.000
_cell.angle_alpha   90.00
_cell.angle_beta   90.00
_cell.angle_gamma   90.00
#
_symmetry.space_group_name_H-M   'P 1'
#
loop_
_entity.id
_entity.type
_entity.pdbx_description
1 polymer ?
#
loop_
_entity_poly.entity_id
_entity_poly.type
_entity_poly.pdbx_seq_one_letter_code
_entity_poly.pdbx_strand_id
1 'polypeptide(L)'
;MTLYVVHGNTYYDGYGHIENIFGIYKKKDEAEAAKDLTIKELYEKEIARGWMSIVDDISDIEVDILEIESDKLVDIELGGYCE
;
A
#
# COMPACT_ATOMS: atom_id res chain seq x y z
N MET A 1 16.81 -14.25 -5.08
CA MET A 1 16.15 -13.45 -6.14
C MET A 1 15.47 -12.28 -5.45
N THR A 2 15.54 -11.06 -5.98
CA THR A 2 14.80 -9.95 -5.36
C THR A 2 13.30 -10.11 -5.65
N LEU A 3 12.49 -10.03 -4.61
CA LEU A 3 11.05 -9.87 -4.67
C LEU A 3 10.70 -8.42 -4.35
N TYR A 4 9.67 -7.91 -4.99
CA TYR A 4 9.16 -6.56 -4.85
C TYR A 4 7.79 -6.65 -4.20
N VAL A 5 7.69 -6.28 -2.93
CA VAL A 5 6.46 -6.32 -2.14
C VAL A 5 5.78 -4.96 -2.26
N VAL A 6 4.60 -4.92 -2.89
CA VAL A 6 3.76 -3.71 -2.92
C VAL A 6 2.94 -3.70 -1.65
N HIS A 7 3.07 -2.65 -0.84
CA HIS A 7 2.34 -2.48 0.42
C HIS A 7 1.95 -1.03 0.62
N GLY A 8 0.95 -0.76 1.45
CA GLY A 8 0.54 0.60 1.77
C GLY A 8 -0.60 0.70 2.78
N ASN A 9 -0.96 1.93 3.13
CA ASN A 9 -2.03 2.22 4.09
C ASN A 9 -3.41 1.86 3.51
N THR A 10 -4.29 1.38 4.38
CA THR A 10 -5.71 1.12 4.07
C THR A 10 -6.69 1.78 5.04
N TYR A 11 -6.19 2.53 6.02
CA TYR A 11 -7.00 3.24 6.99
C TYR A 11 -7.06 4.74 6.68
N TYR A 12 -8.25 5.21 6.32
CA TYR A 12 -8.48 6.60 5.92
C TYR A 12 -9.67 7.23 6.66
N ASP A 13 -10.07 6.66 7.79
CA ASP A 13 -11.25 7.09 8.55
C ASP A 13 -10.89 8.16 9.62
N GLY A 14 -9.62 8.54 9.72
CA GLY A 14 -9.11 9.45 10.73
C GLY A 14 -7.62 9.23 11.02
N TYR A 15 -7.20 9.48 12.26
CA TYR A 15 -5.82 9.25 12.67
C TYR A 15 -5.56 7.75 12.84
N GLY A 16 -4.61 7.24 12.05
CA GLY A 16 -4.21 5.85 12.12
C GLY A 16 -3.60 5.36 10.82
N HIS A 17 -3.16 4.11 10.85
CA HIS A 17 -2.52 3.42 9.75
C HIS A 17 -2.81 1.94 9.84
N ILE A 18 -3.22 1.31 8.74
CA ILE A 18 -3.30 -0.15 8.63
C ILE A 18 -2.55 -0.53 7.36
N GLU A 19 -1.34 -1.04 7.56
CA GLU A 19 -0.44 -1.44 6.48
C GLU A 19 -0.87 -2.80 5.92
N ASN A 20 -1.13 -2.86 4.62
CA ASN A 20 -1.46 -4.10 3.91
C ASN A 20 -0.49 -4.37 2.78
N ILE A 21 -0.26 -5.66 2.49
CA ILE A 21 0.42 -6.09 1.26
C ILE A 21 -0.62 -6.27 0.16
N PHE A 22 -0.38 -5.62 -0.98
CA PHE A 22 -1.22 -5.70 -2.18
C PHE A 22 -0.69 -6.70 -3.21
N GLY A 23 0.61 -6.98 -3.20
CA GLY A 23 1.19 -7.98 -4.09
C GLY A 23 2.68 -8.22 -3.87
N ILE A 24 3.17 -9.34 -4.40
CA ILE A 24 4.59 -9.70 -4.36
C ILE A 24 5.01 -10.12 -5.77
N TYR A 25 5.96 -9.40 -6.34
CA TYR A 25 6.37 -9.54 -7.74
C TYR A 25 7.83 -9.96 -7.86
N LYS A 26 8.16 -10.64 -8.97
CA LYS A 26 9.54 -11.00 -9.31
C LYS A 26 10.23 -9.94 -10.18
N LYS A 27 9.46 -9.06 -10.81
CA LYS A 27 9.97 -7.99 -11.65
C LYS A 27 9.50 -6.63 -11.13
N LYS A 28 10.38 -5.65 -11.23
CA LYS A 28 10.16 -4.30 -10.71
C LYS A 28 9.09 -3.53 -11.48
N ASP A 29 9.09 -3.66 -12.80
CA ASP A 29 8.10 -3.06 -13.70
C ASP A 29 6.66 -3.55 -13.41
N GLU A 30 6.50 -4.84 -13.11
CA GLU A 30 5.21 -5.41 -12.69
C GLU A 30 4.76 -4.86 -11.31
N ALA A 31 5.72 -4.66 -10.38
CA ALA A 31 5.43 -4.08 -9.07
C ALA A 31 5.08 -2.59 -9.15
N GLU A 32 5.79 -1.82 -10.00
CA GLU A 32 5.50 -0.41 -10.26
C GLU A 32 4.11 -0.24 -10.88
N ALA A 33 3.77 -1.05 -11.88
CA ALA A 33 2.42 -1.04 -12.47
C ALA A 33 1.33 -1.40 -11.44
N ALA A 34 1.62 -2.33 -10.54
CA ALA A 34 0.70 -2.72 -9.47
C ALA A 34 0.55 -1.62 -8.40
N LYS A 35 1.64 -0.93 -8.03
CA LYS A 35 1.60 0.24 -7.14
C LYS A 35 0.71 1.33 -7.73
N ASP A 36 0.92 1.70 -8.99
CA ASP A 36 0.12 2.74 -9.66
C ASP A 36 -1.36 2.37 -9.73
N LEU A 37 -1.67 1.10 -10.05
CA LEU A 37 -3.04 0.59 -10.05
C LEU A 37 -3.67 0.64 -8.66
N THR A 38 -2.93 0.19 -7.63
CA THR A 38 -3.41 0.16 -6.24
C THR A 38 -3.70 1.56 -5.73
N ILE A 39 -2.83 2.53 -6.01
CA ILE A 39 -3.04 3.94 -5.64
C ILE A 39 -4.35 4.45 -6.23
N LYS A 40 -4.56 4.19 -7.53
CA LYS A 40 -5.76 4.61 -8.23
C LYS A 40 -7.03 3.97 -7.65
N GLU A 41 -7.02 2.66 -7.40
CA GLU A 41 -8.17 1.93 -6.86
C GLU A 41 -8.51 2.36 -5.42
N LEU A 42 -7.50 2.57 -4.57
CA LEU A 42 -7.70 3.08 -3.21
C LEU A 42 -8.27 4.50 -3.24
N TYR A 43 -7.71 5.39 -4.06
CA TYR A 43 -8.21 6.74 -4.21
C TYR A 43 -9.68 6.76 -4.67
N GLU A 44 -10.01 6.02 -5.73
CA GLU A 44 -11.39 5.93 -6.24
C GLU A 44 -12.36 5.38 -5.18
N LYS A 45 -11.93 4.36 -4.41
CA LYS A 45 -12.71 3.79 -3.31
C LYS A 45 -12.96 4.81 -2.19
N GLU A 46 -11.93 5.53 -1.77
CA GLU A 46 -12.01 6.45 -0.63
C GLU A 46 -12.76 7.74 -0.97
N ILE A 47 -12.55 8.30 -2.16
CA ILE A 47 -13.35 9.43 -2.65
C ILE A 47 -14.83 9.07 -2.76
N ALA A 48 -15.17 7.83 -3.14
CA ALA A 48 -16.56 7.37 -3.18
C ALA A 48 -17.23 7.29 -1.80
N ARG A 49 -16.45 7.23 -0.71
CA ARG A 49 -16.96 7.28 0.68
C ARG A 49 -17.24 8.72 1.14
N GLY A 50 -16.74 9.72 0.42
CA GLY A 50 -16.94 11.14 0.72
C GLY A 50 -16.47 11.51 2.12
N TRP A 51 -17.31 12.23 2.86
CA TRP A 51 -17.07 12.71 4.24
C TRP A 51 -16.67 11.66 5.29
N MET A 52 -16.73 10.36 4.98
CA MET A 52 -16.24 9.29 5.85
C MET A 52 -14.74 9.01 5.68
N SER A 53 -14.11 9.56 4.65
CA SER A 53 -12.68 9.42 4.37
C SER A 53 -11.98 10.77 4.55
N ILE A 54 -10.71 10.74 4.97
CA ILE A 54 -9.82 11.91 5.05
C ILE A 54 -9.07 12.19 3.73
N VAL A 55 -9.25 11.34 2.73
CA VAL A 55 -8.58 11.46 1.42
C VAL A 55 -9.24 12.56 0.61
N ASP A 56 -8.47 13.59 0.26
CA ASP A 56 -8.89 14.72 -0.57
C ASP A 56 -8.15 14.74 -1.93
N ASP A 57 -6.91 14.24 -1.97
CA ASP A 57 -6.07 14.17 -3.17
C ASP A 57 -5.44 12.77 -3.35
N ILE A 58 -5.08 12.43 -4.59
CA ILE A 58 -4.43 11.14 -4.88
C ILE A 58 -3.09 10.98 -4.15
N SER A 59 -2.42 12.08 -3.81
CA SER A 59 -1.18 12.07 -3.03
C SER A 59 -1.37 11.71 -1.56
N ASP A 60 -2.61 11.68 -1.05
CA ASP A 60 -2.92 11.18 0.30
C ASP A 60 -2.85 9.64 0.39
N ILE A 61 -2.79 8.94 -0.76
CA ILE A 61 -2.67 7.50 -0.82
C ILE A 61 -1.19 7.09 -0.82
N GLU A 62 -0.78 6.43 0.26
CA GLU A 62 0.60 5.95 0.43
C GLU A 62 0.69 4.45 0.13
N VAL A 63 1.32 4.12 -1.00
CA VAL A 63 1.67 2.75 -1.42
C VAL A 63 3.11 2.74 -1.88
N ASP A 64 3.91 1.80 -1.38
CA ASP A 64 5.33 1.65 -1.66
C ASP A 64 5.73 0.24 -2.05
N ILE A 65 6.97 0.13 -2.54
CA ILE A 65 7.58 -1.12 -2.95
C ILE A 65 8.79 -1.39 -2.05
N LEU A 66 8.70 -2.49 -1.30
CA LEU A 66 9.81 -3.00 -0.51
C LEU A 66 10.54 -4.12 -1.28
N GLU A 67 11.85 -3.97 -1.44
CA GLU A 67 12.70 -4.98 -2.06
C GLU A 67 13.19 -5.98 -1.00
N ILE A 68 12.92 -7.28 -1.18
CA ILE A 68 13.32 -8.35 -0.25
C ILE A 68 14.05 -9.47 -0.99
N GLU A 69 15.02 -10.12 -0.35
CA GLU A 69 15.65 -11.31 -0.93
C GLU A 69 14.80 -12.56 -0.70
N SER A 70 14.50 -13.29 -1.78
CA SER A 70 13.90 -14.63 -1.71
C SER A 70 14.82 -15.61 -0.99
N ASP A 71 14.23 -16.62 -0.37
CA ASP A 71 14.95 -17.73 0.28
C ASP A 71 15.81 -17.29 1.50
N LYS A 72 15.50 -16.11 2.05
CA LYS A 72 16.06 -15.58 3.29
C LYS A 72 14.95 -15.41 4.32
N LEU A 73 15.29 -15.63 5.58
CA LEU A 73 14.43 -15.20 6.67
C LEU A 73 14.46 -13.67 6.71
N VAL A 74 13.28 -13.08 6.76
CA VAL A 74 13.10 -11.65 6.91
C VAL A 74 12.04 -11.42 7.98
N ASP A 75 12.27 -10.44 8.83
CA ASP A 75 11.31 -9.94 9.82
C ASP A 75 10.91 -8.54 9.36
N ILE A 76 9.66 -8.38 8.94
CA ILE A 76 9.11 -7.11 8.44
C ILE A 76 7.88 -6.83 9.27
N GLU A 77 7.97 -5.80 10.11
CA GLU A 77 6.82 -5.23 10.76
C GLU A 77 6.01 -4.46 9.71
N LEU A 78 4.89 -5.04 9.28
CA LEU A 78 3.91 -4.30 8.49
C LEU A 78 3.22 -3.27 9.40
N GLY A 79 3.02 -3.61 10.67
CA GLY A 79 2.57 -2.65 11.68
C GLY A 79 1.16 -2.15 11.43
N GLY A 80 0.88 -0.97 11.99
CA GLY A 80 -0.42 -0.32 11.96
C GLY A 80 -1.00 -0.10 13.35
N TYR A 81 -1.65 1.04 13.50
CA TYR A 81 -2.40 1.44 14.68
C TYR A 81 -3.50 2.40 14.23
N CYS A 82 -4.74 2.16 14.66
CA CYS A 82 -5.83 3.11 14.47
C CYS A 82 -6.38 3.53 15.84
N GLU A 83 -6.70 4.81 15.96
CA GLU A 83 -7.40 5.38 17.13
C GLU A 83 -8.92 5.19 17.05
#